data_AF-A0A1V6BGV6-F1
#
_entry.id   AF-A0A1V6BGV6-F1
#
_cell.length_a   1.000
_cell.length_b   1.000
_cell.length_c   1.000
_cell.angle_alpha   90.00
_cell.angle_beta   90.00
_cell.angle_gamma   90.00
#
_symmetry.space_group_name_H-M   'P 1'
#
loop_
_entity.id
_entity.type
_entity.pdbx_description
1 polymer ?
#
loop_
_entity_poly.entity_id
_entity_poly.type
_entity_poly.pdbx_seq_one_letter_code
_entity_poly.pdbx_strand_id
1 'polypeptide(L)'
;MKRILKEQVDAMNAFENFCSENSEIWSSTTAFGIALTALRLKIKSIYSTESRQEENNKGVTHTKAEKKAELANSTVAVSNAMQAYALSINDQVLFNQMGVTYSKIYYLKNETAISAAELVLEKVQSFPAEELEPFGITDAVKDTLASVIENYKSVAPSTRNVIVERMVLTSNLDKLVKEGNVIMRKNLLKQGRQFKAAYPDFYAGMVANAKVINKNTHAKMRLTVRDESTKQPLAGVLIEISETPLQGMTDMQGKCTITNVGEGKHEVVLKKTNYAVYTIEDVDFKRGKAVNVTVFMQSVVTEQPLVPVRQNEEEQI
;
A
#
# COMPACT_ATOMS: atom_id res chain seq x y z
N MET A 1 6.46 -5.51 -3.98
CA MET A 1 6.83 -6.42 -2.85
C MET A 1 6.81 -5.71 -1.49
N LYS A 2 6.46 -6.41 -0.38
CA LYS A 2 6.54 -5.89 1.00
C LYS A 2 7.99 -5.58 1.39
N ARG A 3 8.23 -4.49 2.13
CA ARG A 3 9.58 -4.04 2.53
C ARG A 3 10.42 -5.13 3.24
N ILE A 4 9.81 -5.87 4.17
CA ILE A 4 10.49 -6.95 4.91
C ILE A 4 11.01 -8.04 3.97
N LEU A 5 10.27 -8.35 2.91
CA LEU A 5 10.71 -9.34 1.91
C LEU A 5 11.86 -8.77 1.06
N LYS A 6 11.84 -7.47 0.72
CA LYS A 6 12.96 -6.82 0.03
C LYS A 6 14.26 -6.89 0.84
N GLU A 7 14.19 -6.62 2.15
CA GLU A 7 15.36 -6.74 3.04
C GLU A 7 15.90 -8.18 3.10
N GLN A 8 15.03 -9.18 3.00
CA GLN A 8 15.45 -10.58 2.93
C GLN A 8 16.11 -10.93 1.59
N VAL A 9 15.59 -10.40 0.48
CA VAL A 9 16.19 -10.57 -0.86
C VAL A 9 17.54 -9.86 -0.94
N ASP A 10 17.67 -8.66 -0.38
CA ASP A 10 18.93 -7.92 -0.27
C ASP A 10 20.00 -8.77 0.47
N ALA A 11 19.62 -9.40 1.59
CA ALA A 11 20.52 -10.30 2.32
C ALA A 11 20.89 -11.56 1.51
N MET A 12 19.95 -12.12 0.74
CA MET A 12 20.26 -13.26 -0.15
C MET A 12 21.24 -12.89 -1.25
N ASN A 13 21.11 -11.71 -1.85
CA ASN A 13 22.04 -11.22 -2.86
C ASN A 13 23.43 -10.96 -2.28
N ALA A 14 23.51 -10.30 -1.12
CA ALA A 14 24.79 -10.06 -0.45
C ALA A 14 25.50 -11.38 -0.11
N PHE A 15 24.74 -12.37 0.39
CA PHE A 15 25.26 -13.70 0.67
C PHE A 15 25.74 -14.42 -0.60
N GLU A 16 24.95 -14.39 -1.67
CA GLU A 16 25.28 -15.07 -2.93
C GLU A 16 26.50 -14.44 -3.63
N ASN A 17 26.60 -13.11 -3.63
CA ASN A 17 27.77 -12.39 -4.14
C ASN A 17 29.02 -12.73 -3.33
N PHE A 18 28.94 -12.68 -1.99
CA PHE A 18 30.07 -13.02 -1.11
C PHE A 18 30.54 -14.46 -1.33
N CYS A 19 29.62 -15.41 -1.47
CA CYS A 19 30.00 -16.79 -1.80
C CYS A 19 30.64 -16.86 -3.19
N SER A 20 30.09 -16.16 -4.20
CA SER A 20 30.65 -16.19 -5.57
C SER A 20 32.07 -15.63 -5.64
N GLU A 21 32.37 -14.56 -4.90
CA GLU A 21 33.71 -13.97 -4.80
C GLU A 21 34.73 -14.94 -4.17
N ASN A 22 34.28 -15.80 -3.26
CA ASN A 22 35.11 -16.75 -2.52
C ASN A 22 35.00 -18.18 -3.07
N SER A 23 34.80 -18.33 -4.38
CA SER A 23 34.54 -19.62 -5.03
C SER A 23 35.64 -20.67 -4.83
N GLU A 24 36.90 -20.22 -4.68
CA GLU A 24 38.04 -21.11 -4.45
C GLU A 24 37.89 -21.94 -3.16
N ILE A 25 37.23 -21.41 -2.13
CA ILE A 25 37.09 -22.05 -0.81
C ILE A 25 36.09 -23.20 -0.83
N TRP A 26 35.01 -23.08 -1.61
CA TRP A 26 33.91 -24.05 -1.60
C TRP A 26 33.76 -24.84 -2.90
N SER A 27 34.50 -24.50 -3.96
CA SER A 27 34.42 -25.17 -5.27
C SER A 27 34.61 -26.69 -5.21
N SER A 28 35.46 -27.17 -4.30
CA SER A 28 35.70 -28.60 -4.04
C SER A 28 34.49 -29.31 -3.39
N THR A 29 33.57 -28.56 -2.80
CA THR A 29 32.35 -29.07 -2.17
C THR A 29 31.18 -28.94 -3.14
N THR A 30 30.98 -29.95 -3.99
CA THR A 30 29.91 -29.96 -5.01
C THR A 30 28.51 -29.71 -4.42
N ALA A 31 28.22 -30.27 -3.24
CA ALA A 31 26.93 -30.09 -2.56
C ALA A 31 26.64 -28.60 -2.21
N PHE A 32 27.68 -27.83 -1.90
CA PHE A 32 27.57 -26.41 -1.61
C PHE A 32 27.29 -25.62 -2.89
N GLY A 33 28.00 -25.93 -3.98
CA GLY A 33 27.79 -25.32 -5.29
C GLY A 33 26.38 -25.55 -5.86
N ILE A 34 25.83 -26.76 -5.68
CA ILE A 34 24.43 -27.08 -6.05
C ILE A 34 23.45 -26.23 -5.25
N ALA A 35 23.64 -26.13 -3.94
CA ALA A 35 22.77 -25.33 -3.07
C ALA A 35 22.84 -23.83 -3.38
N LEU A 36 24.02 -23.31 -3.73
CA LEU A 36 24.22 -21.91 -4.11
C LEU A 36 23.54 -21.59 -5.44
N THR A 37 23.62 -22.51 -6.41
CA THR A 37 22.92 -22.40 -7.69
C THR A 37 21.40 -22.42 -7.50
N ALA A 38 20.89 -23.29 -6.62
CA ALA A 38 19.47 -23.32 -6.26
C ALA A 38 19.01 -21.98 -5.64
N LEU A 39 19.83 -21.35 -4.79
CA LEU A 39 19.55 -20.01 -4.25
C LEU A 39 19.50 -18.96 -5.36
N ARG A 40 20.49 -18.95 -6.27
CA ARG A 40 20.54 -18.03 -7.42
C ARG A 40 19.31 -18.15 -8.32
N LEU A 41 18.85 -19.38 -8.59
CA LEU A 41 17.63 -19.61 -9.35
C LEU A 41 16.40 -19.02 -8.64
N LYS A 42 16.30 -19.16 -7.31
CA LYS A 42 15.20 -18.55 -6.53
C LYS A 42 15.24 -17.03 -6.59
N ILE A 43 16.42 -16.41 -6.45
CA ILE A 43 16.61 -14.96 -6.59
C ILE A 43 16.11 -14.50 -7.98
N LYS A 44 16.50 -15.20 -9.05
CA LYS A 44 16.05 -14.89 -10.42
C LYS A 44 14.53 -15.00 -10.57
N SER A 45 13.91 -16.04 -10.01
CA SER A 45 12.44 -16.19 -10.02
C SER A 45 11.73 -15.09 -9.23
N ILE A 46 12.33 -14.60 -8.13
CA ILE A 46 11.80 -13.49 -7.34
C ILE A 46 11.77 -12.21 -8.18
N TYR A 47 12.89 -11.85 -8.83
CA TYR A 47 12.95 -10.66 -9.68
C TYR A 47 11.98 -10.74 -10.86
N SER A 48 11.91 -11.87 -11.56
CA SER A 48 10.96 -12.05 -12.66
C SER A 48 9.49 -11.89 -12.22
N THR A 49 9.16 -12.38 -11.02
CA THR A 49 7.80 -12.25 -10.47
C THR A 49 7.51 -10.81 -10.00
N GLU A 50 8.53 -10.09 -9.50
CA GLU A 50 8.41 -8.67 -9.15
C GLU A 50 8.18 -7.80 -10.40
N SER A 51 8.94 -8.01 -11.47
CA SER A 51 8.75 -7.29 -12.74
C SER A 51 7.35 -7.49 -13.31
N ARG A 52 6.83 -8.72 -13.33
CA ARG A 52 5.44 -9.02 -13.76
C ARG A 52 4.40 -8.32 -12.88
N GLN A 53 4.65 -8.21 -11.59
CA GLN A 53 3.77 -7.48 -10.67
C GLN A 53 3.75 -5.97 -10.95
N GLU A 54 4.87 -5.39 -11.40
CA GLU A 54 4.96 -3.96 -11.73
C GLU A 54 4.33 -3.63 -13.09
N GLU A 55 4.55 -4.47 -14.10
CA GLU A 55 4.04 -4.32 -15.46
C GLU A 55 2.49 -4.37 -15.51
N ASN A 56 1.88 -5.36 -14.83
CA ASN A 56 0.42 -5.53 -14.80
C ASN A 56 -0.31 -4.37 -14.10
N ASN A 57 0.37 -3.48 -13.38
CA ASN A 57 -0.29 -2.39 -12.65
C ASN A 57 -0.63 -1.19 -13.53
N LYS A 58 0.25 -0.85 -14.48
CA LYS A 58 0.12 0.34 -15.30
C LYS A 58 -0.60 0.02 -16.61
N GLY A 59 -0.16 -0.99 -17.34
CA GLY A 59 -0.68 -1.31 -18.68
C GLY A 59 -2.19 -1.55 -18.71
N VAL A 60 -2.69 -2.45 -17.87
CA VAL A 60 -4.11 -2.87 -17.91
C VAL A 60 -5.08 -1.74 -17.55
N THR A 61 -4.68 -0.83 -16.65
CA THR A 61 -5.52 0.31 -16.25
C THR A 61 -5.67 1.30 -17.41
N HIS A 62 -4.56 1.61 -18.09
CA HIS A 62 -4.57 2.48 -19.27
C HIS A 62 -5.38 1.86 -20.41
N THR A 63 -5.10 0.60 -20.76
CA THR A 63 -5.82 -0.10 -21.84
C THR A 63 -7.32 -0.18 -21.58
N LYS A 64 -7.76 -0.39 -20.34
CA LYS A 64 -9.20 -0.40 -20.02
C LYS A 64 -9.83 0.98 -20.17
N ALA A 65 -9.16 2.04 -19.72
CA ALA A 65 -9.67 3.40 -19.83
C ALA A 65 -9.74 3.86 -21.30
N GLU A 66 -8.72 3.52 -22.09
CA GLU A 66 -8.66 3.77 -23.53
C GLU A 66 -9.80 3.04 -24.26
N LYS A 67 -10.00 1.74 -24.00
CA LYS A 67 -11.09 0.97 -24.62
C LYS A 67 -12.47 1.47 -24.18
N LYS A 68 -12.61 2.03 -22.98
CA LYS A 68 -13.85 2.67 -22.54
C LYS A 68 -14.11 4.00 -23.24
N ALA A 69 -13.06 4.80 -23.46
CA ALA A 69 -13.15 6.04 -24.22
C ALA A 69 -13.51 5.76 -25.69
N GLU A 70 -12.93 4.72 -26.28
CA GLU A 70 -13.25 4.24 -27.63
C GLU A 70 -14.72 3.82 -27.72
N LEU A 71 -15.21 3.01 -26.77
CA LEU A 71 -16.62 2.64 -26.68
C LEU A 71 -17.54 3.86 -26.60
N ALA A 72 -17.22 4.83 -25.73
CA ALA A 72 -18.02 6.03 -25.55
C ALA A 72 -18.05 6.90 -26.83
N ASN A 73 -16.92 7.06 -27.52
CA ASN A 73 -16.84 7.82 -28.77
C ASN A 73 -17.64 7.16 -29.89
N SER A 74 -17.45 5.85 -30.13
CA SER A 74 -18.16 5.13 -31.19
C SER A 74 -19.66 5.07 -30.92
N THR A 75 -20.08 4.86 -29.67
CA THR A 75 -21.50 4.83 -29.30
C THR A 75 -22.16 6.18 -29.55
N VAL A 76 -21.51 7.28 -29.15
CA VAL A 76 -22.06 8.64 -29.32
C VAL A 76 -22.09 9.05 -30.79
N ALA A 77 -21.08 8.69 -31.58
CA ALA A 77 -21.07 8.99 -33.01
C ALA A 77 -22.28 8.37 -33.71
N VAL A 78 -22.54 7.08 -33.46
CA VAL A 78 -23.71 6.37 -34.00
C VAL A 78 -25.02 6.92 -33.43
N SER A 79 -25.06 7.24 -32.14
CA SER A 79 -26.24 7.80 -31.49
C SER A 79 -26.63 9.16 -32.07
N ASN A 80 -25.67 10.06 -32.27
CA ASN A 80 -25.89 11.39 -32.83
C ASN A 80 -26.30 11.32 -34.31
N ALA A 81 -25.70 10.41 -35.08
CA ALA A 81 -26.11 10.17 -36.47
C ALA A 81 -27.57 9.69 -36.54
N MET A 82 -27.98 8.81 -35.61
CA MET A 82 -29.36 8.35 -35.51
C MET A 82 -30.31 9.48 -35.06
N GLN A 83 -29.87 10.40 -34.20
CA GLN A 83 -30.64 11.60 -33.88
C GLN A 83 -30.83 12.52 -35.09
N ALA A 84 -29.82 12.66 -35.94
CA ALA A 84 -29.93 13.44 -37.18
C ALA A 84 -30.96 12.82 -38.14
N TYR A 85 -30.97 11.49 -38.26
CA TYR A 85 -32.01 10.77 -39.00
C TYR A 85 -33.40 10.99 -38.38
N ALA A 86 -33.53 10.88 -37.05
CA ALA A 86 -34.80 11.11 -36.34
C ALA A 86 -35.39 12.51 -36.59
N LEU A 87 -34.53 13.55 -36.68
CA LEU A 87 -34.95 14.91 -37.03
C LEU A 87 -35.48 15.00 -38.46
N SER A 88 -34.93 14.22 -39.39
CA SER A 88 -35.36 14.22 -40.80
C SER A 88 -36.77 13.63 -40.99
N ILE A 89 -37.14 12.66 -40.17
CA ILE A 89 -38.47 12.03 -40.14
C ILE A 89 -39.43 12.68 -39.12
N ASN A 90 -38.94 13.71 -38.39
CA ASN A 90 -39.67 14.42 -37.33
C ASN A 90 -40.15 13.51 -36.17
N ASP A 91 -39.41 12.44 -35.86
CA ASP A 91 -39.69 11.52 -34.75
C ASP A 91 -38.98 11.96 -33.47
N GLN A 92 -39.72 12.65 -32.61
CA GLN A 92 -39.23 13.14 -31.32
C GLN A 92 -38.94 12.00 -30.31
N VAL A 93 -39.61 10.85 -30.43
CA VAL A 93 -39.42 9.71 -29.51
C VAL A 93 -38.07 9.08 -29.78
N LEU A 94 -37.77 8.80 -31.05
CA LEU A 94 -36.49 8.26 -31.48
C LEU A 94 -35.34 9.21 -31.15
N PHE A 95 -35.52 10.52 -31.38
CA PHE A 95 -34.53 11.54 -31.04
C PHE A 95 -34.16 11.50 -29.55
N ASN A 96 -35.16 11.43 -28.66
CA ASN A 96 -34.93 11.40 -27.22
C ASN A 96 -34.31 10.06 -26.76
N GLN A 97 -34.69 8.94 -27.37
CA GLN A 97 -34.13 7.62 -27.04
C GLN A 97 -32.64 7.52 -27.39
N MET A 98 -32.21 8.18 -28.46
CA MET A 98 -30.80 8.22 -28.91
C MET A 98 -30.00 9.38 -28.29
N GLY A 99 -30.49 10.00 -27.21
CA GLY A 99 -29.81 11.09 -26.48
C GLY A 99 -28.69 10.63 -25.56
N VAL A 100 -27.69 9.92 -26.11
CA VAL A 100 -26.56 9.37 -25.35
C VAL A 100 -25.34 10.28 -25.50
N THR A 101 -24.72 10.64 -24.38
CA THR A 101 -23.51 11.50 -24.37
C THR A 101 -22.27 10.72 -23.95
N TYR A 102 -21.10 11.24 -24.35
CA TYR A 102 -19.81 10.63 -24.03
C TYR A 102 -19.64 10.42 -22.53
N SER A 103 -19.82 11.49 -21.76
CA SER A 103 -19.68 11.46 -20.30
C SER A 103 -20.63 10.45 -19.66
N LYS A 104 -21.85 10.29 -20.20
CA LYS A 104 -22.81 9.30 -19.70
C LYS A 104 -22.25 7.88 -19.86
N ILE A 105 -21.80 7.49 -21.05
CA ILE A 105 -21.24 6.16 -21.29
C ILE A 105 -19.93 5.95 -20.52
N TYR A 106 -19.05 6.96 -20.52
CA TYR A 106 -17.72 6.86 -19.91
C TYR A 106 -17.79 6.69 -18.38
N TYR A 107 -18.71 7.38 -17.70
CA TYR A 107 -18.82 7.32 -16.23
C TYR A 107 -19.82 6.27 -15.72
N LEU A 108 -20.62 5.63 -16.59
CA LEU A 108 -21.47 4.51 -16.20
C LEU A 108 -20.66 3.30 -15.70
N LYS A 109 -21.28 2.44 -14.89
CA LYS A 109 -20.66 1.16 -14.49
C LYS A 109 -20.43 0.29 -15.74
N ASN A 110 -19.40 -0.56 -15.72
CA ASN A 110 -18.97 -1.31 -16.91
C ASN A 110 -20.13 -2.09 -17.57
N GLU A 111 -20.94 -2.81 -16.78
CA GLU A 111 -22.10 -3.56 -17.25
C GLU A 111 -23.13 -2.65 -17.92
N THR A 112 -23.53 -1.57 -17.24
CA THR A 112 -24.48 -0.59 -17.79
C THR A 112 -23.96 0.16 -19.02
N ALA A 113 -22.65 0.39 -19.13
CA ALA A 113 -22.05 1.03 -20.30
C ALA A 113 -22.09 0.11 -21.52
N ILE A 114 -21.83 -1.18 -21.32
CA ILE A 114 -21.96 -2.21 -22.36
C ILE A 114 -23.41 -2.31 -22.81
N SER A 115 -24.36 -2.48 -21.87
CA SER A 115 -25.78 -2.58 -22.21
C SER A 115 -26.33 -1.33 -22.91
N ALA A 116 -25.84 -0.14 -22.56
CA ALA A 116 -26.24 1.09 -23.23
C ALA A 116 -25.72 1.14 -24.69
N ALA A 117 -24.49 0.69 -24.94
CA ALA A 117 -23.93 0.61 -26.28
C ALA A 117 -24.61 -0.48 -27.14
N GLU A 118 -24.94 -1.63 -26.53
CA GLU A 118 -25.72 -2.70 -27.18
C GLU A 118 -27.11 -2.23 -27.58
N LEU A 119 -27.79 -1.49 -26.71
CA LEU A 119 -29.12 -0.95 -27.01
C LEU A 119 -29.09 0.03 -28.20
N VAL A 120 -28.04 0.85 -28.30
CA VAL A 120 -27.83 1.75 -29.46
C VAL A 120 -27.60 0.93 -30.74
N LEU A 121 -26.77 -0.12 -30.69
CA LEU A 121 -26.52 -0.99 -31.83
C LEU A 121 -27.79 -1.74 -32.29
N GLU A 122 -28.53 -2.32 -31.35
CA GLU A 122 -29.80 -3.02 -31.62
C GLU A 122 -30.82 -2.09 -32.27
N LYS A 123 -30.94 -0.85 -31.76
CA LYS A 123 -31.83 0.14 -32.35
C LYS A 123 -31.43 0.51 -33.76
N VAL A 124 -30.16 0.74 -34.03
CA VAL A 124 -29.67 1.06 -35.37
C VAL A 124 -29.85 -0.11 -36.34
N GLN A 125 -29.72 -1.35 -35.87
CA GLN A 125 -29.98 -2.55 -36.67
C GLN A 125 -31.46 -2.77 -36.99
N SER A 126 -32.38 -2.19 -36.22
CA SER A 126 -33.83 -2.33 -36.44
C SER A 126 -34.37 -1.52 -37.62
N PHE A 127 -33.58 -0.59 -38.17
CA PHE A 127 -33.97 0.24 -39.31
C PHE A 127 -33.28 -0.20 -40.61
N PRO A 128 -33.92 0.00 -41.78
CA PRO A 128 -33.31 -0.33 -43.07
C PRO A 128 -32.00 0.43 -43.31
N ALA A 129 -30.98 -0.25 -43.83
CA ALA A 129 -29.66 0.35 -44.06
C ALA A 129 -29.69 1.50 -45.09
N GLU A 130 -30.57 1.40 -46.10
CA GLU A 130 -30.70 2.38 -47.17
C GLU A 130 -31.07 3.79 -46.66
N GLU A 131 -31.85 3.88 -45.58
CA GLU A 131 -32.27 5.16 -44.99
C GLU A 131 -31.20 5.78 -44.11
N LEU A 132 -30.28 4.97 -43.61
CA LEU A 132 -29.26 5.35 -42.63
C LEU A 132 -27.91 5.69 -43.27
N GLU A 133 -27.62 5.16 -44.47
CA GLU A 133 -26.39 5.47 -45.22
C GLU A 133 -26.15 6.98 -45.43
N PRO A 134 -27.16 7.80 -45.82
CA PRO A 134 -26.96 9.23 -46.04
C PRO A 134 -26.51 9.98 -44.78
N PHE A 135 -26.78 9.43 -43.59
CA PHE A 135 -26.40 9.99 -42.30
C PHE A 135 -25.06 9.44 -41.78
N GLY A 136 -24.36 8.64 -42.59
CA GLY A 136 -23.05 8.09 -42.27
C GLY A 136 -23.08 6.82 -41.43
N ILE A 137 -24.25 6.19 -41.25
CA ILE A 137 -24.38 4.90 -40.56
C ILE A 137 -24.34 3.79 -41.61
N THR A 138 -23.14 3.45 -42.06
CA THR A 138 -22.92 2.29 -42.95
C THR A 138 -22.75 1.00 -42.15
N ASP A 139 -22.82 -0.15 -42.81
CA ASP A 139 -22.59 -1.44 -42.14
C ASP A 139 -21.18 -1.53 -41.53
N ALA A 140 -20.17 -0.89 -42.14
CA ALA A 140 -18.83 -0.80 -41.58
C ALA A 140 -18.79 -0.07 -40.23
N VAL A 141 -19.63 0.96 -40.03
CA VAL A 141 -19.73 1.70 -38.76
C VAL A 141 -20.43 0.84 -37.70
N LYS A 142 -21.46 0.08 -38.08
CA LYS A 142 -22.14 -0.88 -37.19
C LYS A 142 -21.19 -1.99 -36.73
N ASP A 143 -20.42 -2.55 -37.65
CA ASP A 143 -19.41 -3.58 -37.35
C ASP A 143 -18.29 -3.04 -36.46
N THR A 144 -17.88 -1.80 -36.70
CA THR A 144 -16.90 -1.12 -35.84
C THR A 144 -17.44 -0.97 -34.41
N LEU A 145 -18.68 -0.52 -34.24
CA LEU A 145 -19.31 -0.41 -32.91
C LEU A 145 -19.44 -1.78 -32.24
N ALA A 146 -19.88 -2.81 -32.96
CA ALA A 146 -19.97 -4.18 -32.45
C ALA A 146 -18.60 -4.71 -31.98
N SER A 147 -17.55 -4.47 -32.77
CA SER A 147 -16.18 -4.84 -32.43
C SER A 147 -15.67 -4.12 -31.18
N VAL A 148 -15.93 -2.81 -31.05
CA VAL A 148 -15.55 -2.03 -29.87
C VAL A 148 -16.29 -2.51 -28.62
N ILE A 149 -17.57 -2.88 -28.74
CA ILE A 149 -18.36 -3.49 -27.65
C ILE A 149 -17.72 -4.80 -27.18
N GLU A 150 -17.42 -5.73 -28.08
CA GLU A 150 -16.80 -7.02 -27.74
C GLU A 150 -15.39 -6.85 -27.15
N ASN A 151 -14.59 -5.94 -27.72
CA ASN A 151 -13.27 -5.59 -27.18
C ASN A 151 -13.38 -5.05 -25.74
N TYR A 152 -14.33 -4.16 -25.47
CA TYR A 152 -14.53 -3.65 -24.12
C TYR A 152 -15.10 -4.70 -23.16
N LYS A 153 -16.04 -5.56 -23.61
CA LYS A 153 -16.57 -6.69 -22.83
C LYS A 153 -15.47 -7.64 -22.37
N SER A 154 -14.52 -7.97 -23.25
CA SER A 154 -13.41 -8.87 -22.91
C SER A 154 -12.47 -8.28 -21.84
N VAL A 155 -12.29 -6.96 -21.83
CA VAL A 155 -11.42 -6.25 -20.87
C VAL A 155 -12.19 -5.79 -19.63
N ALA A 156 -13.52 -5.68 -19.67
CA ALA A 156 -14.35 -5.25 -18.55
C ALA A 156 -14.12 -6.07 -17.25
N PRO A 157 -14.06 -7.44 -17.28
CA PRO A 157 -13.78 -8.25 -16.10
C PRO A 157 -12.29 -8.30 -15.71
N SER A 158 -11.39 -7.84 -16.58
CA SER A 158 -9.92 -7.93 -16.38
C SER A 158 -9.44 -7.33 -15.07
N THR A 159 -10.13 -6.32 -14.52
CA THR A 159 -9.71 -5.66 -13.27
C THR A 159 -9.79 -6.61 -12.07
N ARG A 160 -10.77 -7.53 -12.04
CA ARG A 160 -10.87 -8.56 -10.99
C ARG A 160 -9.81 -9.65 -11.18
N ASN A 161 -9.54 -10.05 -12.42
CA ASN A 161 -8.48 -11.00 -12.74
C ASN A 161 -7.10 -10.44 -12.36
N VAL A 162 -6.84 -9.16 -12.64
CA VAL A 162 -5.60 -8.48 -12.21
C VAL A 162 -5.47 -8.44 -10.69
N ILE A 163 -6.55 -8.19 -9.94
CA ILE A 163 -6.51 -8.23 -8.47
C ILE A 163 -6.19 -9.65 -7.97
N VAL A 164 -6.82 -10.67 -8.54
CA VAL A 164 -6.57 -12.08 -8.19
C VAL A 164 -5.14 -12.48 -8.55
N GLU A 165 -4.67 -12.15 -9.75
CA GLU A 165 -3.29 -12.37 -10.18
C GLU A 165 -2.29 -11.65 -9.28
N ARG A 166 -2.57 -10.42 -8.85
CA ARG A 166 -1.74 -9.71 -7.87
C ARG A 166 -1.66 -10.43 -6.54
N MET A 167 -2.78 -10.97 -6.06
CA MET A 167 -2.79 -11.77 -4.82
C MET A 167 -1.95 -13.04 -5.00
N VAL A 168 -2.09 -13.73 -6.13
CA VAL A 168 -1.31 -14.93 -6.45
C VAL A 168 0.18 -14.60 -6.56
N LEU A 169 0.57 -13.56 -7.31
CA LEU A 169 1.96 -13.11 -7.45
C LEU A 169 2.54 -12.68 -6.10
N THR A 170 1.78 -11.97 -5.26
CA THR A 170 2.21 -11.57 -3.92
C THR A 170 2.39 -12.77 -2.98
N SER A 171 1.54 -13.79 -3.10
CA SER A 171 1.70 -15.06 -2.40
C SER A 171 2.94 -15.82 -2.92
N ASN A 172 3.19 -15.82 -4.23
CA ASN A 172 4.33 -16.50 -4.85
C ASN A 172 5.67 -15.85 -4.48
N LEU A 173 5.82 -14.54 -4.68
CA LEU A 173 6.23 -13.60 -3.63
C LEU A 173 6.85 -14.20 -2.36
N ASP A 174 5.98 -14.28 -1.36
CA ASP A 174 6.28 -14.71 -0.02
C ASP A 174 6.83 -16.15 0.04
N LYS A 175 6.29 -17.06 -0.79
CA LYS A 175 6.78 -18.45 -0.88
C LYS A 175 8.22 -18.54 -1.38
N LEU A 176 8.55 -17.88 -2.49
CA LEU A 176 9.89 -17.90 -3.09
C LEU A 176 10.94 -17.32 -2.14
N VAL A 177 10.61 -16.23 -1.44
CA VAL A 177 11.51 -15.62 -0.45
C VAL A 177 11.69 -16.53 0.77
N LYS A 178 10.63 -17.23 1.23
CA LYS A 178 10.75 -18.21 2.32
C LYS A 178 11.62 -19.41 1.92
N GLU A 179 11.42 -19.94 0.73
CA GLU A 179 12.22 -21.04 0.19
C GLU A 179 13.69 -20.65 0.01
N GLY A 180 13.98 -19.47 -0.54
CA GLY A 180 15.33 -18.93 -0.65
C GLY A 180 16.00 -18.79 0.73
N ASN A 181 15.28 -18.27 1.72
CA ASN A 181 15.78 -18.17 3.10
C ASN A 181 16.07 -19.55 3.72
N VAL A 182 15.25 -20.55 3.43
CA VAL A 182 15.49 -21.93 3.88
C VAL A 182 16.77 -22.48 3.26
N ILE A 183 16.98 -22.28 1.96
CA ILE A 183 18.22 -22.69 1.28
C ILE A 183 19.42 -21.99 1.92
N MET A 184 19.38 -20.66 2.05
CA MET A 184 20.46 -19.87 2.64
C MET A 184 20.78 -20.31 4.08
N ARG A 185 19.79 -20.38 4.97
CA ARG A 185 20.03 -20.61 6.41
C ARG A 185 20.11 -22.08 6.81
N LYS A 186 19.26 -22.94 6.25
CA LYS A 186 19.16 -24.33 6.67
C LYS A 186 20.03 -25.27 5.84
N ASN A 187 20.45 -24.87 4.65
CA ASN A 187 21.35 -25.65 3.81
C ASN A 187 22.75 -25.03 3.78
N LEU A 188 22.90 -23.85 3.16
CA LEU A 188 24.21 -23.25 2.91
C LEU A 188 24.99 -22.89 4.18
N LEU A 189 24.37 -22.26 5.19
CA LEU A 189 25.06 -21.98 6.46
C LEU A 189 25.42 -23.25 7.24
N LYS A 190 24.64 -24.33 7.12
CA LYS A 190 24.94 -25.60 7.79
C LYS A 190 26.12 -26.31 7.13
N GLN A 191 26.12 -26.40 5.81
CA GLN A 191 27.26 -26.92 5.05
C GLN A 191 28.49 -26.04 5.26
N GLY A 192 28.32 -24.72 5.26
CA GLY A 192 29.39 -23.75 5.45
C GLY A 192 30.13 -23.89 6.80
N ARG A 193 29.53 -24.54 7.80
CA ARG A 193 30.18 -24.83 9.08
C ARG A 193 31.43 -25.69 8.92
N GLN A 194 31.52 -26.51 7.86
CA GLN A 194 32.73 -27.30 7.58
C GLN A 194 33.95 -26.42 7.28
N PHE A 195 33.74 -25.21 6.75
CA PHE A 195 34.81 -24.26 6.45
C PHE A 195 35.25 -23.47 7.68
N LYS A 196 34.55 -23.56 8.82
CA LYS A 196 34.85 -22.75 10.01
C LYS A 196 36.26 -23.00 10.58
N ALA A 197 36.76 -24.23 10.51
CA ALA A 197 38.06 -24.60 11.05
C ALA A 197 39.21 -24.14 10.13
N ALA A 198 39.05 -24.27 8.81
CA ALA A 198 40.07 -23.95 7.82
C ALA A 198 40.04 -22.47 7.38
N TYR A 199 38.85 -21.85 7.35
CA TYR A 199 38.59 -20.50 6.86
C TYR A 199 37.59 -19.77 7.77
N PRO A 200 38.03 -19.34 8.97
CA PRO A 200 37.15 -18.70 9.96
C PRO A 200 36.55 -17.38 9.46
N ASP A 201 37.32 -16.56 8.73
CA ASP A 201 36.86 -15.28 8.18
C ASP A 201 35.77 -15.47 7.11
N PHE A 202 35.90 -16.50 6.28
CA PHE A 202 34.89 -16.85 5.29
C PHE A 202 33.58 -17.26 5.95
N TYR A 203 33.62 -18.11 6.99
CA TYR A 203 32.42 -18.49 7.73
C TYR A 203 31.77 -17.30 8.43
N ALA A 204 32.56 -16.42 9.06
CA ALA A 204 32.06 -15.20 9.69
C ALA A 204 31.41 -14.25 8.67
N GLY A 205 32.04 -14.07 7.51
CA GLY A 205 31.51 -13.26 6.40
C GLY A 205 30.20 -13.82 5.83
N MET A 206 30.10 -15.15 5.66
CA MET A 206 28.85 -15.81 5.27
C MET A 206 27.71 -15.54 6.26
N VAL A 207 27.98 -15.70 7.57
CA VAL A 207 26.97 -15.48 8.61
C VAL A 207 26.55 -14.01 8.68
N ALA A 208 27.51 -13.09 8.53
CA ALA A 208 27.24 -11.65 8.51
C ALA A 208 26.36 -11.26 7.32
N ASN A 209 26.67 -11.73 6.10
CA ASN A 209 25.89 -11.44 4.90
C ASN A 209 24.49 -12.10 4.90
N ALA A 210 24.33 -13.24 5.59
CA ALA A 210 23.02 -13.89 5.76
C ALA A 210 22.09 -13.19 6.78
N LYS A 211 22.60 -12.17 7.49
CA LYS A 211 21.83 -11.39 8.47
C LYS A 211 20.98 -10.36 7.74
N VAL A 212 19.67 -10.40 7.98
CA VAL A 212 18.75 -9.39 7.44
C VAL A 212 18.93 -8.11 8.23
N ILE A 213 19.44 -7.08 7.57
CA ILE A 213 19.60 -5.75 8.17
C ILE A 213 18.34 -4.95 7.87
N ASN A 214 17.60 -4.60 8.92
CA ASN A 214 16.48 -3.68 8.81
C ASN A 214 17.04 -2.26 8.61
N LYS A 215 16.69 -1.63 7.48
CA LYS A 215 17.18 -0.29 7.13
C LYS A 215 16.57 0.81 8.01
N ASN A 216 15.59 0.50 8.87
CA ASN A 216 15.08 1.46 9.85
C ASN A 216 16.08 1.63 11.00
N THR A 217 16.87 2.70 10.93
CA THR A 217 17.97 2.96 11.87
C THR A 217 17.51 3.40 13.25
N HIS A 218 16.27 3.88 13.38
CA HIS A 218 15.80 4.48 14.63
C HIS A 218 14.54 3.82 15.20
N ALA A 219 14.45 3.82 16.53
CA ALA A 219 13.28 3.40 17.26
C ALA A 219 12.19 4.48 17.25
N LYS A 220 10.97 4.10 17.63
CA LYS A 220 9.83 5.03 17.77
C LYS A 220 9.13 4.75 19.09
N MET A 221 8.61 5.79 19.74
CA MET A 221 7.73 5.68 20.89
C MET A 221 6.32 6.09 20.50
N ARG A 222 5.32 5.31 20.91
CA ARG A 222 3.90 5.67 20.86
C ARG A 222 3.36 5.70 22.27
N LEU A 223 2.92 6.87 22.69
CA LEU A 223 2.35 7.11 24.00
C LEU A 223 0.86 7.36 23.89
N THR A 224 0.10 6.84 24.83
CA THR A 224 -1.28 7.24 25.10
C THR A 224 -1.37 7.67 26.55
N VAL A 225 -1.74 8.92 26.79
CA VAL A 225 -1.81 9.50 28.12
C VAL A 225 -3.27 9.73 28.49
N ARG A 226 -3.64 9.27 29.68
CA ARG A 226 -4.98 9.38 30.25
C ARG A 226 -4.93 9.94 31.66
N ASP A 227 -6.03 10.49 32.11
CA ASP A 227 -6.24 10.86 33.49
C ASP A 227 -6.44 9.60 34.34
N GLU A 228 -5.79 9.50 35.49
CA GLU A 228 -5.95 8.36 36.38
C GLU A 228 -7.36 8.31 37.01
N SER A 229 -7.96 9.45 37.31
CA SER A 229 -9.27 9.54 37.96
C SER A 229 -10.43 9.37 36.98
N THR A 230 -10.42 10.12 35.87
CA THR A 230 -11.53 10.14 34.92
C THR A 230 -11.39 9.11 33.79
N LYS A 231 -10.19 8.50 33.64
CA LYS A 231 -9.79 7.62 32.52
C LYS A 231 -9.92 8.25 31.13
N GLN A 232 -10.21 9.55 31.06
CA GLN A 232 -10.32 10.33 29.83
C GLN A 232 -8.94 10.61 29.22
N PRO A 233 -8.83 10.76 27.88
CA PRO A 233 -7.58 11.10 27.23
C PRO A 233 -7.09 12.50 27.61
N LEU A 234 -5.79 12.64 27.86
CA LEU A 234 -5.17 13.92 28.20
C LEU A 234 -4.45 14.52 27.01
N ALA A 235 -5.05 15.57 26.43
CA ALA A 235 -4.41 16.40 25.42
C ALA A 235 -3.39 17.39 26.02
N GLY A 236 -2.39 17.81 25.25
CA GLY A 236 -1.43 18.83 25.63
C GLY A 236 -0.42 18.42 26.71
N VAL A 237 -0.18 17.12 26.90
CA VAL A 237 0.90 16.62 27.76
C VAL A 237 2.21 16.70 26.97
N LEU A 238 3.19 17.43 27.49
CA LEU A 238 4.55 17.48 26.95
C LEU A 238 5.30 16.21 27.35
N ILE A 239 5.90 15.56 26.38
CA ILE A 239 6.68 14.33 26.54
C ILE A 239 8.10 14.65 26.09
N GLU A 240 9.07 14.38 26.95
CA GLU A 240 10.50 14.56 26.68
C GLU A 240 11.23 13.23 26.87
N ILE A 241 12.18 12.92 25.98
CA ILE A 241 13.09 11.79 26.15
C ILE A 241 14.42 12.35 26.68
N SER A 242 14.79 11.97 27.90
CA SER A 242 16.00 12.44 28.57
C SER A 242 17.25 12.24 27.70
N GLU A 243 18.21 13.16 27.82
CA GLU A 243 19.46 13.15 27.04
C GLU A 243 19.30 13.29 25.51
N THR A 244 18.11 13.65 25.04
CA THR A 244 17.85 13.91 23.61
C THR A 244 17.06 15.20 23.41
N PRO A 245 17.15 15.85 22.23
CA PRO A 245 16.28 16.98 21.89
C PRO A 245 14.87 16.54 21.47
N LEU A 246 14.52 15.25 21.62
CA LEU A 246 13.26 14.69 21.14
C LEU A 246 12.15 14.96 22.16
N GLN A 247 11.16 15.71 21.71
CA GLN A 247 9.95 16.01 22.47
C GLN A 247 8.70 15.85 21.61
N GLY A 248 7.55 15.69 22.26
CA GLY A 248 6.26 15.63 21.61
C GLY A 248 5.14 16.12 22.52
N MET A 249 3.99 16.45 21.95
CA MET A 249 2.79 16.78 22.70
C MET A 249 1.66 15.82 22.36
N THR A 250 0.80 15.51 23.33
CA THR A 250 -0.37 14.66 23.09
C THR A 250 -1.50 15.41 22.37
N ASP A 251 -2.15 14.73 21.44
CA ASP A 251 -3.32 15.21 20.71
C ASP A 251 -4.62 15.14 21.54
N MET A 252 -5.76 15.50 20.93
CA MET A 252 -7.09 15.44 21.57
C MET A 252 -7.50 14.02 22.02
N GLN A 253 -6.87 12.97 21.48
CA GLN A 253 -7.08 11.59 21.89
C GLN A 253 -6.05 11.11 22.93
N GLY A 254 -5.21 12.01 23.44
CA GLY A 254 -4.14 11.72 24.38
C GLY A 254 -2.97 10.98 23.75
N LYS A 255 -2.86 10.93 22.43
CA LYS A 255 -1.82 10.16 21.73
C LYS A 255 -0.66 11.05 21.33
N CYS A 256 0.54 10.49 21.40
CA CYS A 256 1.76 11.12 20.88
C CYS A 256 2.64 10.06 20.24
N THR A 257 3.34 10.41 19.16
CA THR A 257 4.36 9.55 18.55
C THR A 257 5.66 10.32 18.42
N ILE A 258 6.70 9.86 19.13
CA ILE A 258 8.05 10.38 18.99
C ILE A 258 8.83 9.42 18.10
N THR A 259 9.41 9.93 17.03
CA THR A 259 10.22 9.15 16.11
C THR A 259 11.69 9.50 16.24
N ASN A 260 12.55 8.67 15.66
CA ASN A 260 13.99 8.92 15.60
C ASN A 260 14.73 8.72 16.93
N VAL A 261 14.18 7.90 17.82
CA VAL A 261 14.81 7.61 19.11
C VAL A 261 16.02 6.71 18.88
N GLY A 262 17.17 7.09 19.45
CA GLY A 262 18.40 6.30 19.41
C GLY A 262 18.20 4.95 20.09
N GLU A 263 18.98 3.94 19.67
CA GLU A 263 18.99 2.65 20.37
C GLU A 263 19.63 2.82 21.76
N GLY A 264 19.04 2.18 22.77
CA GLY A 264 19.50 2.29 24.15
C GLY A 264 18.34 2.39 25.14
N LYS A 265 18.69 2.39 26.42
CA LYS A 265 17.74 2.71 27.48
C LYS A 265 17.66 4.22 27.62
N HIS A 266 16.44 4.76 27.60
CA HIS A 266 16.19 6.18 27.81
C HIS A 266 15.10 6.36 28.87
N GLU A 267 15.19 7.44 29.63
CA GLU A 267 14.09 7.90 30.48
C GLU A 267 13.12 8.76 29.70
N VAL A 268 11.83 8.68 30.03
CA VAL A 268 10.78 9.45 29.37
C VAL A 268 9.98 10.21 30.42
N VAL A 269 9.94 11.53 30.29
CA VAL A 269 9.32 12.45 31.25
C VAL A 269 8.07 13.06 30.64
N LEU A 270 6.96 13.04 31.38
CA LEU A 270 5.68 13.61 30.99
C LEU A 270 5.33 14.79 31.91
N LYS A 271 5.05 15.94 31.31
CA LYS A 271 4.75 17.20 31.99
C LYS A 271 3.43 17.80 31.49
N LYS A 272 2.56 18.20 32.42
CA LYS A 272 1.33 18.94 32.11
C LYS A 272 0.95 19.82 33.30
N THR A 273 0.46 21.03 33.04
CA THR A 273 -0.02 21.95 34.08
C THR A 273 -1.15 21.31 34.90
N ASN A 274 -1.11 21.45 36.23
CA ASN A 274 -2.03 20.83 37.20
C ASN A 274 -1.97 19.30 37.26
N TYR A 275 -0.89 18.68 36.76
CA TYR A 275 -0.63 17.24 36.90
C TYR A 275 0.76 17.03 37.50
N ALA A 276 0.92 15.92 38.22
CA ALA A 276 2.22 15.51 38.73
C ALA A 276 3.12 15.10 37.54
N VAL A 277 4.40 15.46 37.60
CA VAL A 277 5.39 15.00 36.62
C VAL A 277 5.48 13.48 36.72
N TYR A 278 5.36 12.79 35.58
CA TYR A 278 5.43 11.34 35.52
C TYR A 278 6.67 10.92 34.74
N THR A 279 7.52 10.09 35.33
CA THR A 279 8.75 9.58 34.70
C THR A 279 8.63 8.08 34.47
N ILE A 280 8.94 7.64 33.25
CA ILE A 280 9.14 6.23 32.93
C ILE A 280 10.64 5.99 32.84
N GLU A 281 11.17 5.26 33.81
CA GLU A 281 12.57 4.89 33.85
C GLU A 281 12.87 3.72 32.88
N ASP A 282 14.12 3.68 32.39
CA ASP A 282 14.70 2.48 31.77
C ASP A 282 13.97 1.92 30.54
N VAL A 283 13.38 2.79 29.71
CA VAL A 283 12.67 2.37 28.48
C VAL A 283 13.67 1.87 27.45
N ASP A 284 13.66 0.55 27.18
CA ASP A 284 14.55 -0.11 26.22
C ASP A 284 14.09 0.11 24.77
N PHE A 285 14.76 1.04 24.08
CA PHE A 285 14.54 1.34 22.67
C PHE A 285 15.44 0.49 21.77
N LYS A 286 14.82 -0.44 21.02
CA LYS A 286 15.52 -1.29 20.05
C LYS A 286 15.39 -0.77 18.63
N ARG A 287 16.48 -0.88 17.87
CA ARG A 287 16.54 -0.43 16.47
C ARG A 287 15.35 -0.95 15.64
N GLY A 288 14.65 -0.01 15.00
CA GLY A 288 13.54 -0.29 14.10
C GLY A 288 12.24 -0.77 14.76
N LYS A 289 12.16 -0.86 16.09
CA LYS A 289 10.95 -1.22 16.84
C LYS A 289 10.18 0.01 17.32
N ALA A 290 8.89 -0.19 17.59
CA ALA A 290 8.04 0.78 18.25
C ALA A 290 7.77 0.32 19.69
N VAL A 291 8.01 1.19 20.66
CA VAL A 291 7.61 1.00 22.06
C VAL A 291 6.24 1.64 22.23
N ASN A 292 5.23 0.86 22.64
CA ASN A 292 3.89 1.37 22.90
C ASN A 292 3.65 1.40 24.41
N VAL A 293 3.33 2.57 24.95
CA VAL A 293 3.09 2.76 26.39
C VAL A 293 1.78 3.50 26.60
N THR A 294 0.96 3.03 27.54
CA THR A 294 -0.19 3.78 28.05
C THR A 294 0.16 4.25 29.46
N VAL A 295 0.03 5.55 29.69
CA VAL A 295 0.35 6.21 30.97
C VAL A 295 -0.91 6.83 31.53
N PHE A 296 -1.10 6.73 32.84
CA PHE A 296 -2.15 7.42 33.55
C PHE A 296 -1.53 8.46 34.50
N MET A 297 -1.86 9.74 34.30
CA MET A 297 -1.33 10.84 35.12
C MET A 297 -2.34 11.25 36.18
N GLN A 298 -1.84 11.58 37.38
CA GLN A 298 -2.63 12.09 38.50
C GLN A 298 -2.63 13.62 38.50
N SER A 299 -3.81 14.23 38.65
CA SER A 299 -3.95 15.68 38.80
C SER A 299 -3.47 16.13 40.18
N VAL A 300 -2.79 17.27 40.26
CA VAL A 300 -2.45 17.94 41.52
C VAL A 300 -3.51 19.01 41.76
N VAL A 301 -4.33 18.82 42.79
CA VAL A 301 -5.35 19.81 43.17
C VAL A 301 -4.64 20.96 43.89
N THR A 302 -4.59 22.14 43.25
CA THR A 302 -4.17 23.37 43.92
C THR A 302 -5.39 23.97 44.61
N GLU A 303 -5.47 23.89 45.94
CA GLU A 303 -6.49 24.64 46.70
C GLU A 303 -6.30 26.14 46.45
N GLN A 304 -7.33 26.83 45.95
CA GLN A 304 -7.34 28.28 45.84
C GLN A 304 -7.45 28.89 47.25
N PRO A 305 -6.66 29.91 47.62
CA PRO A 305 -6.88 30.61 48.89
C PRO A 305 -8.24 31.33 48.84
N LEU A 306 -9.09 31.05 49.83
CA LEU A 306 -10.36 31.74 50.06
C LEU A 306 -10.13 33.26 50.12
N VAL A 307 -10.69 34.00 49.18
CA VAL A 307 -10.78 35.45 49.27
C VAL A 307 -11.89 35.76 50.28
N PRO A 308 -11.60 36.38 51.44
CA PRO A 308 -12.66 36.74 52.38
C PRO A 308 -13.53 37.84 51.78
N VAL A 309 -14.80 37.53 51.54
CA VAL A 309 -15.83 38.52 51.21
C VAL A 309 -16.08 39.35 52.47
N ARG A 310 -15.73 40.64 52.46
CA ARG A 310 -16.16 41.57 53.53
C ARG A 310 -17.67 41.77 53.40
N GLN A 311 -18.42 41.27 54.37
CA GLN A 311 -19.82 41.65 54.54
C GLN A 311 -19.84 43.07 55.08
N ASN A 312 -20.53 43.98 54.38
CA ASN A 312 -20.85 45.29 54.90
C ASN A 312 -21.95 45.10 55.95
N GLU A 313 -21.64 45.39 57.22
CA GLU A 313 -22.65 45.52 58.26
C GLU A 313 -23.40 46.84 58.03
N GLU A 314 -24.64 46.72 57.57
CA GLU A 314 -25.67 47.71 57.82
C GLU A 314 -26.06 47.63 59.30
N GLU A 315 -25.86 48.70 60.06
CA GLU A 315 -26.70 48.97 61.23
C GLU A 315 -27.11 50.44 61.23
N GLN A 316 -28.40 50.65 60.99
CA GLN A 316 -29.14 51.87 61.31
C GLN A 316 -29.45 51.84 62.82
N ILE A 317 -29.14 52.92 63.53
CA ILE A 317 -30.06 53.88 64.20
C ILE A 317 -29.22 54.97 64.85
#